data_AF-A0A3P6GM99-F1
#
_entry.id   AF-A0A3P6GM99-F1
#
_cell.length_a   1.000
_cell.length_b   1.000
_cell.length_c   1.000
_cell.angle_alpha   90.00
_cell.angle_beta   90.00
_cell.angle_gamma   90.00
#
_symmetry.space_group_name_H-M   'P 1'
#
loop_
_entity.id
_entity.type
_entity.pdbx_description
1 polymer ?
#
loop_
_entity_poly.entity_id
_entity_poly.type
_entity_poly.pdbx_seq_one_letter_code
_entity_poly.pdbx_strand_id
1 'polypeptide(L)'
;MIHRAGNKLRSLKVGNDGFNYFHTFPTIHYYLLILNSLGMFFFITKMFSDISVFNMNLLTCLHIYNIESMDISSICSVLSASPNLTDLKIAQLVSVVTHKVTYLLTRKCHLVEHLFLETSFGADDITYSTIEAFLANCPKLTCLTLTGLNLDDAMAQILVKGLLKLKYVNLSSTSGIHGSFLRDLGHNCKDSPLETLI
;
A
#
# COMPACT_ATOMS: atom_id res chain seq x y z
N MET A 1 -16.37 4.86 1.19
CA MET A 1 -17.15 5.18 -0.04
C MET A 1 -17.19 3.93 -0.91
N ILE A 2 -18.36 3.56 -1.44
CA ILE A 2 -18.58 2.36 -2.26
C ILE A 2 -19.00 2.81 -3.66
N HIS A 3 -18.28 2.37 -4.70
CA HIS A 3 -18.67 2.63 -6.08
C HIS A 3 -19.01 1.32 -6.81
N ARG A 4 -20.18 1.30 -7.44
CA ARG A 4 -20.73 0.14 -8.14
C ARG A 4 -20.98 0.45 -9.61
N ALA A 5 -20.76 -0.55 -10.47
CA ALA A 5 -21.21 -0.55 -11.86
C ALA A 5 -22.39 -1.53 -11.98
N GLY A 6 -23.63 -1.02 -11.90
CA GLY A 6 -24.81 -1.84 -11.71
C GLY A 6 -24.81 -2.53 -10.34
N ASN A 7 -24.96 -3.85 -10.30
CA ASN A 7 -24.92 -4.64 -9.06
C ASN A 7 -23.49 -5.07 -8.63
N LYS A 8 -22.44 -4.63 -9.35
CA LYS A 8 -21.06 -5.11 -9.16
C LYS A 8 -20.19 -4.09 -8.45
N LEU A 9 -19.50 -4.51 -7.41
CA LEU A 9 -18.53 -3.68 -6.67
C LEU A 9 -17.25 -3.51 -7.50
N ARG A 10 -16.84 -2.27 -7.78
CA ARG A 10 -15.64 -1.96 -8.57
C ARG A 10 -14.58 -1.20 -7.78
N SER A 11 -15.01 -0.29 -6.92
CA SER A 11 -14.12 0.45 -6.03
C SER A 11 -14.66 0.42 -4.61
N LEU A 12 -13.75 0.20 -3.67
CA LEU A 12 -14.03 0.16 -2.24
C LEU A 12 -13.02 1.03 -1.51
N LYS A 13 -13.51 2.07 -0.85
CA LYS A 13 -12.72 2.90 0.07
C LYS A 13 -13.23 2.72 1.50
N VAL A 14 -12.35 2.23 2.38
CA VAL A 14 -12.64 1.89 3.77
C VAL A 14 -11.71 2.66 4.70
N GLY A 15 -12.22 3.11 5.84
CA GLY A 15 -11.47 3.92 6.79
C GLY A 15 -11.62 5.42 6.56
N ASN A 16 -10.96 6.20 7.41
CA ASN A 16 -11.02 7.66 7.39
C ASN A 16 -9.73 8.26 6.80
N ASP A 17 -9.89 9.04 5.73
CA ASP A 17 -8.82 9.76 5.02
C ASP A 17 -8.50 11.13 5.67
N GLY A 18 -9.35 11.57 6.61
CA GLY A 18 -9.36 12.94 7.13
C GLY A 18 -8.42 13.22 8.31
N PHE A 19 -7.60 12.27 8.74
CA PHE A 19 -6.71 12.48 9.89
C PHE A 19 -5.25 12.24 9.53
N ASN A 20 -4.56 13.33 9.20
CA ASN A 20 -3.11 13.45 9.30
C ASN A 20 -2.74 13.56 10.79
N TYR A 21 -2.64 12.43 11.49
CA TYR A 21 -2.57 12.36 12.95
C TYR A 21 -1.28 12.90 13.60
N PHE A 22 -0.26 13.33 12.85
CA PHE A 22 1.10 13.36 13.39
C PHE A 22 1.83 14.70 13.46
N HIS A 23 1.17 15.84 13.24
CA HIS A 23 1.83 17.14 13.48
C HIS A 23 1.50 17.82 14.80
N THR A 24 0.48 17.41 15.54
CA THR A 24 0.15 18.01 16.85
C THR A 24 -0.79 17.11 17.63
N PHE A 25 -0.53 16.92 18.94
CA PHE A 25 -1.49 16.76 20.06
C PHE A 25 -1.21 15.60 21.05
N PRO A 26 -1.57 15.77 22.35
CA PRO A 26 -1.09 14.93 23.46
C PRO A 26 -1.99 13.71 23.77
N THR A 27 -1.41 12.78 24.52
CA THR A 27 -1.83 11.43 24.96
C THR A 27 -3.29 11.21 25.42
N ILE A 28 -4.07 12.26 25.73
CA ILE A 28 -5.46 12.12 26.24
C ILE A 28 -6.47 11.82 25.12
N HIS A 29 -6.18 12.20 23.86
CA HIS A 29 -7.03 11.83 22.71
C HIS A 29 -6.88 10.36 22.29
N TYR A 30 -5.86 9.65 22.78
CA TYR A 30 -5.57 8.25 22.45
C TYR A 30 -6.67 7.28 22.95
N TYR A 31 -7.32 7.58 24.08
CA TYR A 31 -8.43 6.76 24.60
C TYR A 31 -9.74 6.98 23.83
N LEU A 32 -10.01 8.20 23.35
CA LEU A 32 -11.15 8.50 22.47
C LEU A 32 -10.95 7.93 21.05
N LEU A 33 -9.68 7.80 20.62
CA LEU A 33 -9.26 7.11 19.40
C LEU A 33 -9.58 5.61 19.44
N ILE A 34 -9.27 4.93 20.55
CA ILE A 34 -9.60 3.50 20.76
C ILE A 34 -11.12 3.28 20.71
N LEU A 35 -11.91 4.15 21.32
CA LEU A 35 -13.37 4.01 21.37
C LEU A 35 -14.03 4.19 19.98
N ASN A 36 -13.53 5.11 19.16
CA ASN A 36 -14.02 5.29 17.77
C ASN A 36 -13.47 4.22 16.81
N SER A 37 -12.25 3.74 17.05
CA SER A 37 -11.63 2.68 16.25
C SER A 37 -12.25 1.31 16.51
N LEU A 38 -12.78 1.05 17.71
CA LEU A 38 -13.56 -0.16 18.02
C LEU A 38 -14.86 -0.24 17.21
N GLY A 39 -15.61 0.87 17.09
CA GLY A 39 -16.82 0.92 16.24
C GLY A 39 -16.50 0.73 14.76
N MET A 40 -15.42 1.35 14.27
CA MET A 40 -14.92 1.16 12.91
C MET A 40 -14.38 -0.27 12.69
N PHE A 41 -13.68 -0.83 13.67
CA PHE A 41 -13.17 -2.20 13.66
C PHE A 41 -14.30 -3.19 13.53
N PHE A 42 -15.38 -3.06 14.30
CA PHE A 42 -16.57 -3.92 14.17
C PHE A 42 -17.25 -3.75 12.81
N PHE A 43 -17.36 -2.53 12.28
CA PHE A 43 -17.94 -2.30 10.95
C PHE A 43 -17.10 -2.91 9.83
N ILE A 44 -15.78 -2.79 9.92
CA ILE A 44 -14.84 -3.31 8.95
C ILE A 44 -14.74 -4.83 9.06
N THR A 45 -14.50 -5.39 10.24
CA THR A 45 -14.50 -6.85 10.41
C THR A 45 -15.83 -7.47 10.00
N LYS A 46 -16.97 -6.81 10.24
CA LYS A 46 -18.27 -7.29 9.74
C LYS A 46 -18.43 -7.17 8.22
N MET A 47 -18.02 -6.05 7.62
CA MET A 47 -17.95 -5.91 6.16
C MET A 47 -17.05 -6.98 5.54
N PHE A 48 -15.96 -7.34 6.24
CA PHE A 48 -14.95 -8.27 5.76
C PHE A 48 -15.34 -9.74 6.03
N SER A 49 -16.07 -10.05 7.10
CA SER A 49 -16.69 -11.37 7.28
C SER A 49 -17.80 -11.60 6.25
N ASP A 50 -18.51 -10.53 5.85
CA ASP A 50 -19.53 -10.55 4.81
C ASP A 50 -18.94 -10.47 3.38
N ILE A 51 -17.60 -10.51 3.21
CA ILE A 51 -16.96 -10.58 1.87
C ILE A 51 -17.43 -11.79 1.09
N SER A 52 -17.81 -12.88 1.76
CA SER A 52 -18.44 -14.04 1.11
C SER A 52 -19.70 -13.65 0.30
N VAL A 53 -20.36 -12.54 0.65
CA VAL A 53 -21.55 -12.00 -0.03
C VAL A 53 -21.18 -11.11 -1.22
N PHE A 54 -19.98 -10.53 -1.25
CA PHE A 54 -19.52 -9.66 -2.33
C PHE A 54 -18.62 -10.41 -3.31
N ASN A 55 -18.95 -10.34 -4.60
CA ASN A 55 -18.09 -10.90 -5.64
C ASN A 55 -16.84 -10.01 -5.86
N MET A 56 -15.80 -10.23 -5.06
CA MET A 56 -14.58 -9.41 -5.01
C MET A 56 -13.69 -9.54 -6.24
N ASN A 57 -13.91 -10.55 -7.08
CA ASN A 57 -13.18 -10.72 -8.33
C ASN A 57 -13.39 -9.57 -9.33
N LEU A 58 -14.38 -8.70 -9.13
CA LEU A 58 -14.59 -7.54 -10.00
C LEU A 58 -14.02 -6.24 -9.42
N LEU A 59 -13.50 -6.29 -8.20
CA LEU A 59 -12.89 -5.13 -7.55
C LEU A 59 -11.60 -4.76 -8.29
N THR A 60 -11.54 -3.52 -8.76
CA THR A 60 -10.38 -2.96 -9.45
C THR A 60 -9.68 -1.90 -8.61
N CYS A 61 -10.38 -1.28 -7.65
CA CYS A 61 -9.81 -0.27 -6.76
C CYS A 61 -10.12 -0.57 -5.30
N LEU A 62 -9.09 -0.57 -4.46
CA LEU A 62 -9.21 -0.77 -3.02
C LEU A 62 -8.35 0.24 -2.28
N HIS A 63 -9.00 1.12 -1.51
CA HIS A 63 -8.29 2.03 -0.62
C HIS A 63 -8.66 1.75 0.83
N ILE A 64 -7.67 1.51 1.67
CA ILE A 64 -7.82 1.24 3.09
C ILE A 64 -7.00 2.28 3.85
N TYR A 65 -7.64 2.93 4.82
CA TYR A 65 -7.03 3.96 5.67
C TYR A 65 -7.17 3.59 7.14
N ASN A 66 -6.21 4.01 7.96
CA ASN A 66 -6.23 3.87 9.42
C ASN A 66 -6.38 2.41 9.87
N ILE A 67 -5.36 1.60 9.56
CA ILE A 67 -5.35 0.15 9.76
C ILE A 67 -4.96 -0.24 11.20
N GLU A 68 -4.58 0.72 12.04
CA GLU A 68 -4.18 0.46 13.44
C GLU A 68 -5.20 -0.36 14.23
N SER A 69 -6.47 -0.31 13.82
CA SER A 69 -7.54 -1.08 14.42
C SER A 69 -8.08 -2.20 13.54
N MET A 70 -7.47 -2.62 12.43
CA MET A 70 -8.05 -3.61 11.51
C MET A 70 -7.32 -4.96 11.59
N ASP A 71 -8.08 -6.06 11.61
CA ASP A 71 -7.50 -7.42 11.64
C ASP A 71 -6.77 -7.73 10.32
N ILE A 72 -5.52 -8.19 10.46
CA ILE A 72 -4.64 -8.60 9.36
C ILE A 72 -5.32 -9.65 8.49
N SER A 73 -6.02 -10.61 9.10
CA SER A 73 -6.66 -11.72 8.38
C SER A 73 -7.73 -11.20 7.44
N SER A 74 -8.41 -10.12 7.80
CA SER A 74 -9.40 -9.44 6.97
C SER A 74 -8.75 -8.80 5.73
N ILE A 75 -7.67 -8.05 5.90
CA ILE A 75 -6.92 -7.45 4.78
C ILE A 75 -6.42 -8.54 3.83
N CYS A 76 -5.78 -9.57 4.37
CA CYS A 76 -5.26 -10.70 3.62
C CYS A 76 -6.36 -11.41 2.80
N SER A 77 -7.55 -11.54 3.38
CA SER A 77 -8.72 -12.15 2.74
C SER A 77 -9.22 -11.33 1.56
N VAL A 78 -9.31 -10.00 1.69
CA VAL A 78 -9.68 -9.14 0.56
C VAL A 78 -8.67 -9.20 -0.56
N LEU A 79 -7.39 -9.07 -0.25
CA LEU A 79 -6.33 -9.11 -1.27
C LEU A 79 -6.36 -10.44 -2.02
N SER A 80 -6.57 -11.54 -1.30
CA SER A 80 -6.70 -12.88 -1.89
C SER A 80 -7.95 -13.03 -2.76
N ALA A 81 -9.06 -12.37 -2.41
CA ALA A 81 -10.32 -12.43 -3.14
C ALA A 81 -10.41 -11.43 -4.30
N SER A 82 -9.42 -10.54 -4.47
CA SER A 82 -9.46 -9.42 -5.42
C SER A 82 -8.31 -9.49 -6.45
N PRO A 83 -8.25 -10.53 -7.30
CA PRO A 83 -7.15 -10.72 -8.27
C PRO A 83 -7.10 -9.65 -9.37
N ASN A 84 -8.20 -8.92 -9.58
CA ASN A 84 -8.34 -7.89 -10.62
C ASN A 84 -8.06 -6.46 -10.15
N LEU A 85 -7.44 -6.31 -8.96
CA LEU A 85 -7.02 -5.00 -8.47
C LEU A 85 -5.99 -4.36 -9.40
N THR A 86 -6.29 -3.14 -9.82
CA THR A 86 -5.40 -2.25 -10.60
C THR A 86 -4.94 -1.08 -9.75
N ASP A 87 -5.74 -0.64 -8.78
CA ASP A 87 -5.43 0.47 -7.88
C ASP A 87 -5.57 0.02 -6.42
N LEU A 88 -4.47 0.14 -5.67
CA LEU A 88 -4.41 -0.22 -4.26
C LEU A 88 -3.75 0.87 -3.45
N LYS A 89 -4.44 1.30 -2.39
CA LYS A 89 -3.91 2.20 -1.37
C LYS A 89 -4.12 1.61 0.01
N ILE A 90 -3.06 1.53 0.79
CA ILE A 90 -3.06 1.07 2.18
C ILE A 90 -2.27 2.11 2.97
N ALA A 91 -2.99 2.93 3.74
CA ALA A 91 -2.42 4.01 4.52
C ALA A 91 -2.42 3.69 6.02
N GLN A 92 -1.39 4.14 6.74
CA GLN A 92 -1.19 3.91 8.18
C GLN A 92 -1.19 2.42 8.53
N LEU A 93 -0.41 1.64 7.78
CA LEU A 93 -0.17 0.22 8.03
C LEU A 93 0.71 0.05 9.26
N VAL A 94 0.30 -0.83 10.18
CA VAL A 94 1.11 -1.17 11.36
C VAL A 94 2.28 -2.03 10.94
N SER A 95 3.47 -1.73 11.48
CA SER A 95 4.72 -2.24 10.92
C SER A 95 4.80 -3.78 10.87
N VAL A 96 4.44 -4.46 11.96
CA VAL A 96 4.46 -5.93 12.04
C VAL A 96 3.62 -6.67 10.98
N VAL A 97 2.76 -5.95 10.24
CA VAL A 97 1.86 -6.48 9.22
C VAL A 97 2.41 -6.31 7.80
N THR A 98 3.36 -5.40 7.59
CA THR A 98 3.88 -5.00 6.28
C THR A 98 4.40 -6.16 5.46
N HIS A 99 5.18 -7.06 6.05
CA HIS A 99 5.70 -8.25 5.35
C HIS A 99 4.58 -9.17 4.82
N LYS A 100 3.52 -9.41 5.61
CA LYS A 100 2.42 -10.29 5.19
C LYS A 100 1.61 -9.67 4.05
N VAL A 101 1.35 -8.37 4.13
CA VAL A 101 0.63 -7.61 3.09
C VAL A 101 1.44 -7.62 1.81
N THR A 102 2.69 -7.19 1.83
CA THR A 102 3.58 -7.18 0.65
C THR A 102 3.77 -8.56 0.03
N TYR A 103 3.92 -9.61 0.85
CA TYR A 103 3.96 -11.00 0.38
C TYR A 103 2.68 -11.41 -0.38
N LEU A 104 1.50 -11.10 0.15
CA LEU A 104 0.24 -11.44 -0.52
C LEU A 104 0.01 -10.61 -1.78
N LEU A 105 0.35 -9.32 -1.75
CA LEU A 105 0.21 -8.43 -2.90
C LEU A 105 0.99 -8.94 -4.10
N THR A 106 2.27 -9.24 -3.89
CA THR A 106 3.14 -9.78 -4.94
C THR A 106 2.69 -11.16 -5.42
N ARG A 107 1.95 -11.94 -4.63
CA ARG A 107 1.47 -13.28 -5.02
C ARG A 107 0.08 -13.33 -5.65
N LYS A 108 -0.76 -12.31 -5.45
CA LYS A 108 -2.19 -12.36 -5.77
C LYS A 108 -2.67 -11.19 -6.63
N CYS A 109 -2.01 -10.05 -6.55
CA CYS A 109 -2.46 -8.80 -7.17
C CYS A 109 -1.54 -8.40 -8.35
N HIS A 110 -1.44 -9.28 -9.35
CA HIS A 110 -0.52 -9.11 -10.50
C HIS A 110 -0.91 -8.00 -11.48
N LEU A 111 -2.16 -7.52 -11.38
CA LEU A 111 -2.72 -6.51 -12.27
C LEU A 111 -2.58 -5.08 -11.72
N VAL A 112 -1.96 -4.91 -10.55
CA VAL A 112 -1.80 -3.59 -9.92
C VAL A 112 -0.92 -2.68 -10.77
N GLU A 113 -1.46 -1.51 -11.07
CA GLU A 113 -0.86 -0.41 -11.82
C GLU A 113 -0.49 0.74 -10.88
N HIS A 114 -1.32 0.97 -9.85
CA HIS A 114 -1.13 2.02 -8.84
C HIS A 114 -1.06 1.41 -7.44
N LEU A 115 0.09 1.52 -6.78
CA LEU A 115 0.31 1.04 -5.43
C LEU A 115 0.75 2.17 -4.50
N PHE A 116 0.03 2.33 -3.40
CA PHE A 116 0.41 3.20 -2.28
C PHE A 116 0.45 2.39 -0.98
N LEU A 117 1.62 2.34 -0.35
CA LEU A 117 1.82 1.78 0.98
C LEU A 117 2.47 2.84 1.88
N GLU A 118 1.82 3.10 3.02
CA GLU A 118 2.31 4.00 4.07
C GLU A 118 2.20 3.29 5.41
N THR A 119 3.28 3.32 6.20
CA THR A 119 3.31 2.77 7.56
C THR A 119 3.22 3.86 8.63
N SER A 120 2.60 3.58 9.79
CA SER A 120 2.37 4.59 10.83
C SER A 120 3.50 4.75 11.86
N PHE A 121 4.36 3.73 12.06
CA PHE A 121 5.45 3.77 13.03
C PHE A 121 6.59 2.83 12.65
N GLY A 122 7.84 3.32 12.74
CA GLY A 122 9.03 2.48 12.78
C GLY A 122 9.32 1.78 11.46
N ALA A 123 10.56 1.89 11.00
CA ALA A 123 10.95 1.40 9.70
C ALA A 123 10.89 -0.14 9.69
N ASP A 124 9.80 -0.71 9.14
CA ASP A 124 9.90 -2.10 8.72
C ASP A 124 10.89 -2.19 7.59
N ASP A 125 11.74 -3.18 7.70
CA ASP A 125 12.60 -3.57 6.61
C ASP A 125 11.73 -4.13 5.48
N ILE A 126 11.59 -3.34 4.42
CA ILE A 126 11.41 -3.97 3.12
C ILE A 126 12.71 -4.70 2.84
N THR A 127 12.61 -6.00 2.61
CA THR A 127 13.74 -6.84 2.28
C THR A 127 14.01 -6.80 0.78
N TYR A 128 15.24 -7.10 0.36
CA TYR A 128 15.57 -7.33 -1.05
C TYR A 128 14.65 -8.37 -1.70
N SER A 129 14.26 -9.43 -0.96
CA SER A 129 13.32 -10.43 -1.47
C SER A 129 11.94 -9.85 -1.78
N THR A 130 11.46 -8.88 -1.00
CA THR A 130 10.22 -8.16 -1.28
C THR A 130 10.35 -7.31 -2.54
N ILE A 131 11.49 -6.62 -2.72
CA ILE A 131 11.80 -5.86 -3.93
C ILE A 131 11.77 -6.78 -5.17
N GLU A 132 12.49 -7.90 -5.13
CA GLU A 132 12.52 -8.91 -6.20
C GLU A 132 11.13 -9.47 -6.49
N ALA A 133 10.32 -9.71 -5.46
CA ALA A 133 8.95 -10.19 -5.63
C ALA A 133 8.06 -9.17 -6.37
N PHE A 134 8.23 -7.86 -6.12
CA PHE A 134 7.54 -6.83 -6.90
C PHE A 134 7.98 -6.85 -8.36
N LEU A 135 9.29 -6.93 -8.63
CA LEU A 135 9.81 -7.00 -9.99
C LEU A 135 9.26 -8.20 -10.77
N ALA A 136 9.24 -9.37 -10.14
CA ALA A 136 8.80 -10.61 -10.78
C ALA A 136 7.29 -10.68 -11.00
N ASN A 137 6.49 -10.09 -10.09
CA ASN A 137 5.06 -10.39 -10.02
C ASN A 137 4.13 -9.20 -10.20
N CYS A 138 4.64 -7.96 -10.23
CA CYS A 138 3.85 -6.75 -10.44
C CYS A 138 4.30 -5.98 -11.70
N PRO A 139 4.32 -6.60 -12.89
CA PRO A 139 4.91 -6.04 -14.12
C PRO A 139 4.13 -4.85 -14.71
N LYS A 140 2.96 -4.53 -14.14
CA LYS A 140 2.09 -3.46 -14.60
C LYS A 140 2.24 -2.15 -13.82
N LEU A 141 3.04 -2.13 -12.75
CA LEU A 141 3.19 -0.96 -11.92
C LEU A 141 3.66 0.26 -12.72
N THR A 142 2.83 1.30 -12.73
CA THR A 142 3.11 2.62 -13.28
C THR A 142 3.28 3.67 -12.19
N CYS A 143 2.65 3.47 -11.03
CA CYS A 143 2.76 4.34 -9.86
C CYS A 143 3.10 3.52 -8.62
N LEU A 144 4.18 3.88 -7.93
CA LEU A 144 4.59 3.25 -6.67
C LEU A 144 4.84 4.33 -5.61
N THR A 145 4.15 4.24 -4.49
CA THR A 145 4.42 5.05 -3.31
C THR A 145 4.71 4.11 -2.13
N LEU A 146 5.90 4.26 -1.56
CA LEU A 146 6.37 3.55 -0.38
C LEU A 146 6.81 4.61 0.62
N THR A 147 6.06 4.81 1.70
CA THR A 147 6.31 5.88 2.67
C THR A 147 6.38 5.32 4.08
N GLY A 148 7.29 5.84 4.91
CA GLY A 148 7.49 5.36 6.29
C GLY A 148 8.23 4.02 6.42
N LEU A 149 8.74 3.48 5.30
CA LEU A 149 9.41 2.17 5.23
C LEU A 149 10.94 2.31 5.30
N ASN A 150 11.66 1.23 5.63
CA ASN A 150 13.13 1.20 5.52
C ASN A 150 13.55 0.71 4.13
N LEU A 151 14.19 1.56 3.33
CA LEU A 151 14.76 1.20 2.04
C LEU A 151 16.12 1.86 1.91
N ASP A 152 17.13 1.11 1.47
CA ASP A 152 18.42 1.70 1.12
C ASP A 152 18.46 2.20 -0.34
N ASP A 153 19.49 2.97 -0.68
CA ASP A 153 19.72 3.46 -2.04
C ASP A 153 19.79 2.33 -3.09
N ALA A 154 20.33 1.15 -2.74
CA ALA A 154 20.48 0.04 -3.68
C ALA A 154 19.13 -0.63 -3.97
N MET A 155 18.27 -0.82 -2.96
CA MET A 155 16.89 -1.28 -3.14
C MET A 155 16.08 -0.31 -3.99
N ALA A 156 16.19 1.00 -3.72
CA ALA A 156 15.54 2.04 -4.52
C ALA A 156 16.00 1.98 -5.98
N GLN A 157 17.31 1.80 -6.21
CA GLN A 157 17.86 1.63 -7.55
C GLN A 157 17.29 0.40 -8.28
N ILE A 158 17.20 -0.74 -7.59
CA ILE A 158 16.65 -1.99 -8.14
C ILE A 158 15.17 -1.81 -8.49
N LEU A 159 14.37 -1.19 -7.63
CA LEU A 159 12.95 -0.92 -7.91
C LEU A 159 12.78 -0.08 -9.17
N VAL A 160 13.46 1.07 -9.22
CA VAL A 160 13.28 2.04 -10.30
C VAL A 160 13.77 1.49 -11.63
N LYS A 161 14.89 0.74 -11.64
CA LYS A 161 15.41 0.11 -12.87
C LYS A 161 14.63 -1.14 -13.29
N GLY A 162 14.14 -1.92 -12.33
CA GLY A 162 13.51 -3.21 -12.59
C GLY A 162 12.04 -3.11 -13.02
N LEU A 163 11.31 -2.09 -12.54
CA LEU A 163 9.90 -1.89 -12.91
C LEU A 163 9.80 -1.09 -14.22
N LEU A 164 9.81 -1.82 -15.34
CA LEU A 164 9.94 -1.25 -16.69
C LEU A 164 8.82 -0.31 -17.15
N LYS A 165 7.69 -0.26 -16.43
CA LYS A 165 6.55 0.62 -16.73
C LYS A 165 6.40 1.76 -15.73
N LEU A 166 7.30 1.85 -14.75
CA LEU A 166 7.16 2.77 -13.64
C LEU A 166 7.37 4.21 -14.11
N LYS A 167 6.33 5.03 -13.92
CA LYS A 167 6.28 6.44 -14.30
C LYS A 167 6.41 7.36 -13.08
N TYR A 168 5.82 6.96 -11.96
CA TYR A 168 5.74 7.76 -10.76
C TYR A 168 6.25 6.96 -9.58
N VAL A 169 7.20 7.53 -8.85
CA VAL A 169 7.75 6.96 -7.63
C VAL A 169 7.74 8.00 -6.53
N ASN A 170 7.28 7.60 -5.35
CA ASN A 170 7.37 8.40 -4.15
C ASN A 170 7.93 7.54 -3.03
N LEU A 171 9.16 7.85 -2.60
CA LEU A 171 9.88 7.25 -1.49
C LEU A 171 10.07 8.26 -0.34
N SER A 172 9.20 9.28 -0.27
CA SER A 172 9.26 10.26 0.81
C SER A 172 9.10 9.60 2.18
N SER A 173 9.77 10.17 3.18
CA SER A 173 9.73 9.68 4.57
C SER A 173 10.18 8.22 4.73
N THR A 174 10.87 7.61 3.75
CA THR A 174 11.57 6.34 3.95
C THR A 174 12.93 6.58 4.59
N SER A 175 13.30 5.79 5.60
CA SER A 175 14.66 5.81 6.15
C SER A 175 15.61 4.99 5.27
N GLY A 176 16.90 5.31 5.29
CA GLY A 176 17.95 4.53 4.61
C GLY A 176 18.33 5.04 3.21
N ILE A 177 17.51 5.89 2.59
CA ILE A 177 17.83 6.54 1.31
C ILE A 177 18.63 7.82 1.57
N HIS A 178 19.85 7.88 1.04
CA HIS A 178 20.72 9.07 1.14
C HIS A 178 20.81 9.83 -0.20
N GLY A 179 20.15 9.34 -1.25
CA GLY A 179 20.12 9.96 -2.58
C GLY A 179 21.32 9.60 -3.45
N SER A 180 22.15 8.63 -3.04
CA SER A 180 23.29 8.18 -3.83
C SER A 180 22.86 7.50 -5.13
N PHE A 181 21.73 6.77 -5.12
CA PHE A 181 21.19 6.11 -6.32
C PHE A 181 20.74 7.09 -7.41
N LEU A 182 20.40 8.33 -7.05
CA LEU A 182 19.97 9.36 -8.00
C LEU A 182 21.06 9.72 -9.00
N ARG A 183 22.33 9.66 -8.58
CA ARG A 183 23.48 9.90 -9.47
C ARG A 183 23.54 8.88 -10.59
N ASP A 184 23.31 7.60 -10.26
CA ASP A 184 23.33 6.51 -11.22
C ASP A 184 22.09 6.49 -12.12
N LEU A 185 20.98 7.04 -11.64
CA LEU A 185 19.73 7.15 -12.39
C LEU A 185 19.90 8.06 -13.61
N GLY A 186 20.51 9.24 -13.41
CA GLY A 186 20.72 10.23 -14.48
C GLY A 186 21.58 9.72 -15.65
N HIS A 187 22.45 8.73 -15.40
CA HIS A 187 23.29 8.14 -16.45
C HIS A 187 22.63 6.97 -17.19
N ASN A 188 21.72 6.23 -16.55
CA ASN A 188 21.20 4.95 -17.05
C ASN A 188 19.72 4.96 -17.46
N CYS A 189 18.95 6.01 -17.14
CA CYS A 189 17.50 6.05 -17.35
C CYS A 189 17.05 6.82 -18.60
N LYS A 190 17.89 6.97 -19.64
CA LYS A 190 17.53 7.72 -20.85
C LYS A 190 16.28 7.16 -21.58
N ASP A 191 16.05 5.85 -21.47
CA ASP A 191 14.89 5.16 -22.06
C ASP A 191 13.86 4.73 -20.99
N SER A 192 14.01 5.20 -19.75
CA SER A 192 13.07 4.91 -18.68
C SER A 192 11.77 5.70 -18.87
N PRO A 193 10.59 5.12 -18.64
CA PRO A 193 9.33 5.85 -18.63
C PRO A 193 9.13 6.68 -17.35
N LEU A 194 10.12 6.74 -16.46
CA LEU A 194 10.03 7.47 -15.20
C LEU A 194 9.90 8.98 -15.45
N GLU A 195 8.77 9.53 -15.03
CA GLU A 195 8.40 10.94 -15.18
C GLU A 195 8.66 11.71 -13.87
N THR A 196 8.38 11.07 -12.71
CA THR A 196 8.48 11.71 -11.40
C THR A 196 9.08 10.78 -10.35
N LEU A 197 10.01 11.32 -9.56
CA LEU A 197 10.57 10.69 -8.37
C LEU A 197 10.55 11.71 -7.22
N ILE A 198 9.89 11.35 -6.11
CA ILE A 198 9.75 12.16 -4.89
C ILE A 198 10.45 11.44 -3.74
#